data_AF-A0A2T7BMS6-F1
#
_entry.id   AF-A0A2T7BMS6-F1
#
_cell.length_a   1.000
_cell.length_b   1.000
_cell.length_c   1.000
_cell.angle_alpha   90.00
_cell.angle_beta   90.00
_cell.angle_gamma   90.00
#
_symmetry.space_group_name_H-M   'P 1'
#
loop_
_entity.id
_entity.type
_entity.pdbx_description
1 polymer ?
#
loop_
_entity_poly.entity_id
_entity_poly.type
_entity_poly.pdbx_seq_one_letter_code
_entity_poly.pdbx_strand_id
1 'polypeptide(L)'
;MPEGYFAALPDQVMQRIRAAEDAEVADILGTLPKISPLTAPAPGYFSQLGSQVMQRIHHEEASTSLEEAREIDGILAGLPRNHPFTPAPPAYFETLGSQVMGRIQQEEEGAGVVPMKQPHRTWVKWAVAACTAGILATAGILRYSAGSDNAGPLAKVSDQELVDYLQSHNDEFDNDAIYASVSNTTATPEQQKTQPGVQLDDVSTDDLNQYIETTNTNDL
;
A
#
# COMPACT_ATOMS: atom_id res chain seq x y z
N MET A 1 -9.02 71.70 -5.65
CA MET A 1 -9.35 70.50 -4.84
C MET A 1 -9.21 70.87 -3.38
N PRO A 2 -10.11 70.42 -2.50
CA PRO A 2 -9.97 70.66 -1.06
C PRO A 2 -8.66 70.07 -0.56
N GLU A 3 -7.94 70.84 0.25
CA GLU A 3 -6.72 70.39 0.92
C GLU A 3 -7.06 69.20 1.85
N GLY A 4 -6.26 68.13 1.80
CA GLY A 4 -6.47 66.94 2.63
C GLY A 4 -7.40 65.85 2.07
N TYR A 5 -8.02 66.04 0.90
CA TYR A 5 -8.89 65.01 0.27
C TYR A 5 -8.18 63.64 0.11
N PHE A 6 -6.94 63.65 -0.40
CA PHE A 6 -6.17 62.42 -0.59
C PHE A 6 -5.56 61.88 0.71
N ALA A 7 -5.42 62.72 1.74
CA ALA A 7 -4.91 62.30 3.04
C ALA A 7 -5.96 61.48 3.82
N ALA A 8 -7.25 61.83 3.68
CA ALA A 8 -8.35 61.13 4.34
C ALA A 8 -8.93 59.96 3.53
N LEU A 9 -8.53 59.81 2.25
CA LEU A 9 -9.07 58.78 1.36
C LEU A 9 -8.76 57.34 1.84
N PRO A 10 -7.54 57.00 2.29
CA PRO A 10 -7.24 55.64 2.76
C PRO A 10 -8.11 55.22 3.95
N ASP A 11 -8.27 56.11 4.93
CA ASP A 11 -9.11 55.86 6.11
C ASP A 11 -10.58 55.70 5.72
N GLN A 12 -11.07 56.54 4.80
CA GLN A 12 -12.45 56.48 4.32
C GLN A 12 -12.73 55.20 3.51
N VAL A 13 -11.75 54.71 2.75
CA VAL A 13 -11.86 53.44 2.02
C VAL A 13 -11.88 52.26 3.00
N MET A 14 -10.97 52.23 3.98
CA MET A 14 -10.95 51.18 5.02
C MET A 14 -12.23 51.16 5.84
N GLN A 15 -12.79 52.32 6.18
CA GLN A 15 -14.04 52.43 6.92
C GLN A 15 -15.23 51.92 6.11
N ARG A 16 -15.25 52.14 4.78
CA ARG A 16 -16.28 51.60 3.89
C ARG A 16 -16.16 50.09 3.67
N ILE A 17 -14.94 49.57 3.56
CA ILE A 17 -14.70 48.12 3.43
C ILE A 17 -15.23 47.40 4.68
N ARG A 18 -14.86 47.86 5.88
CA ARG A 18 -15.36 47.28 7.14
C ARG A 18 -16.89 47.32 7.26
N ALA A 19 -17.49 48.47 6.91
CA ALA A 19 -18.94 48.61 6.96
C ALA A 19 -19.67 47.72 5.93
N ALA A 20 -19.05 47.44 4.79
CA ALA A 20 -19.59 46.53 3.78
C ALA A 20 -19.41 45.05 4.19
N GLU A 21 -18.24 44.68 4.72
CA GLU A 21 -17.97 43.35 5.26
C GLU A 21 -18.95 43.00 6.38
N ASP A 22 -19.16 43.91 7.34
CA ASP A 22 -20.09 43.68 8.45
C ASP A 22 -21.55 43.54 7.97
N ALA A 23 -21.94 44.24 6.91
CA ALA A 23 -23.30 44.18 6.36
C ALA A 23 -23.56 42.89 5.56
N GLU A 24 -22.60 42.47 4.74
CA GLU A 24 -22.71 41.23 3.94
C GLU A 24 -22.62 39.98 4.83
N VAL A 25 -21.74 40.00 5.85
CA VAL A 25 -21.59 38.90 6.80
C VAL A 25 -22.82 38.79 7.71
N ALA A 26 -23.45 39.91 8.10
CA ALA A 26 -24.68 39.90 8.90
C ALA A 26 -25.91 39.38 8.12
N ASP A 27 -26.01 39.65 6.82
CA ASP A 27 -27.11 39.16 5.98
C ASP A 27 -27.00 37.64 5.71
N ILE A 28 -25.79 37.16 5.44
CA ILE A 28 -25.53 35.74 5.16
C ILE A 28 -25.60 34.90 6.45
N LEU A 29 -25.07 35.39 7.57
CA LEU A 29 -25.10 34.66 8.85
C LEU A 29 -26.38 34.87 9.66
N GLY A 30 -27.15 35.92 9.36
CA GLY A 30 -28.43 36.21 10.01
C GLY A 30 -29.59 35.35 9.50
N THR A 31 -29.52 34.89 8.25
CA THR A 31 -30.53 34.03 7.62
C THR A 31 -30.31 32.54 7.89
N LEU A 32 -29.10 32.14 8.30
CA LEU A 32 -28.81 30.75 8.65
C LEU A 32 -29.36 30.42 10.05
N PRO A 33 -30.18 29.36 10.18
CA PRO A 33 -30.60 28.92 11.49
C PRO A 33 -29.36 28.47 12.28
N LYS A 34 -29.18 29.03 13.50
CA LYS A 34 -28.14 28.63 14.46
C LYS A 34 -28.44 27.23 15.01
N ILE A 35 -28.40 26.23 14.14
CA ILE A 35 -28.53 24.83 14.46
C ILE A 35 -27.10 24.30 14.42
N SER A 36 -26.59 23.80 15.54
CA SER A 36 -25.34 23.04 15.54
C SER A 36 -25.62 21.71 14.83
N PRO A 37 -25.15 21.49 13.59
CA PRO A 37 -25.56 20.34 12.79
C PRO A 37 -24.97 19.02 13.32
N LEU A 38 -24.02 19.10 14.27
CA LEU A 38 -23.28 17.97 14.82
C LEU A 38 -23.58 17.79 16.31
N THR A 39 -24.84 17.51 16.63
CA THR A 39 -25.19 17.11 18.00
C THR A 39 -24.81 15.65 18.21
N ALA A 40 -24.14 15.34 19.32
CA ALA A 40 -23.81 13.97 19.67
C ALA A 40 -25.11 13.13 19.78
N PRO A 41 -25.10 11.86 19.33
CA PRO A 41 -26.24 10.96 19.49
C PRO A 41 -26.70 10.87 20.95
N ALA A 42 -27.97 10.53 21.15
CA ALA A 42 -28.54 10.37 22.49
C ALA A 42 -27.66 9.45 23.38
N PRO A 43 -27.57 9.73 24.70
CA PRO A 43 -26.84 8.87 25.63
C PRO A 43 -27.28 7.41 25.48
N GLY A 44 -26.32 6.50 25.25
CA GLY A 44 -26.59 5.07 25.07
C GLY A 44 -26.80 4.59 23.63
N TYR A 45 -26.77 5.48 22.62
CA TYR A 45 -26.82 5.10 21.20
C TYR A 45 -25.76 4.05 20.84
N PHE A 46 -24.49 4.32 21.19
CA PHE A 46 -23.39 3.41 20.92
C PHE A 46 -23.42 2.13 21.76
N SER A 47 -24.06 2.17 22.94
CA SER A 47 -24.24 0.98 23.78
C SER A 47 -25.23 0.00 23.17
N GLN A 48 -26.23 0.48 22.42
CA GLN A 48 -27.24 -0.34 21.75
C GLN A 48 -26.88 -0.67 20.29
N LEU A 49 -25.90 0.01 19.70
CA LEU A 49 -25.50 -0.20 18.31
C LEU A 49 -25.11 -1.65 18.04
N GLY A 50 -24.30 -2.26 18.91
CA GLY A 50 -23.84 -3.64 18.74
C GLY A 50 -24.99 -4.65 18.70
N SER A 51 -25.96 -4.52 19.60
CA SER A 51 -27.14 -5.42 19.62
C SER A 51 -28.07 -5.17 18.43
N GLN A 52 -28.26 -3.91 18.02
CA GLN A 52 -29.06 -3.56 16.84
C GLN A 52 -28.43 -4.09 15.54
N VAL A 53 -27.10 -4.01 15.40
CA VAL A 53 -26.36 -4.55 14.25
C VAL A 53 -26.50 -6.07 14.20
N MET A 54 -26.25 -6.77 15.31
CA MET A 54 -26.41 -8.23 15.37
C MET A 54 -27.85 -8.68 15.07
N GLN A 55 -28.85 -7.97 15.61
CA GLN A 55 -30.26 -8.26 15.33
C GLN A 55 -30.60 -8.08 13.85
N ARG A 56 -30.03 -7.07 13.19
CA ARG A 56 -30.22 -6.83 11.76
C ARG A 56 -29.56 -7.91 10.91
N ILE A 57 -28.33 -8.31 11.25
CA ILE A 57 -27.60 -9.40 10.59
C ILE A 57 -28.43 -10.70 10.67
N HIS A 58 -28.90 -11.08 11.86
CA HIS A 58 -29.70 -12.28 12.02
C HIS A 58 -31.04 -12.24 11.25
N HIS A 59 -31.68 -11.07 11.18
CA HIS A 59 -32.92 -10.91 10.42
C HIS A 59 -32.68 -11.03 8.92
N GLU A 60 -31.60 -10.44 8.42
CA GLU A 60 -31.22 -10.49 7.01
C GLU A 60 -30.81 -11.92 6.61
N GLU A 61 -29.92 -12.56 7.38
CA GLU A 61 -29.50 -13.96 7.19
C GLU A 61 -30.69 -14.94 7.23
N ALA A 62 -31.65 -14.76 8.14
CA ALA A 62 -32.83 -15.63 8.20
C ALA A 62 -33.75 -15.46 6.98
N SER A 63 -33.82 -14.24 6.43
CA SER A 63 -34.63 -13.98 5.22
C SER A 63 -33.96 -14.45 3.94
N THR A 64 -32.63 -14.30 3.81
CA THR A 64 -31.88 -14.74 2.63
C THR A 64 -31.68 -16.25 2.62
N SER A 65 -31.33 -16.86 3.76
CA SER A 65 -31.12 -18.31 3.85
C SER A 65 -32.37 -19.12 3.52
N LEU A 66 -33.56 -18.62 3.84
CA LEU A 66 -34.82 -19.31 3.55
C LEU A 66 -35.22 -19.23 2.07
N GLU A 67 -34.86 -18.14 1.40
CA GLU A 67 -35.10 -17.99 -0.05
C GLU A 67 -34.05 -18.78 -0.85
N GLU A 68 -32.77 -18.69 -0.48
CA GLU A 68 -31.69 -19.49 -1.06
C GLU A 68 -31.94 -20.99 -0.88
N ALA A 69 -32.39 -21.42 0.30
CA ALA A 69 -32.73 -22.83 0.55
C ALA A 69 -33.88 -23.32 -0.35
N ARG A 70 -34.90 -22.48 -0.61
CA ARG A 70 -36.01 -22.84 -1.50
C ARG A 70 -35.60 -22.92 -2.96
N GLU A 71 -34.75 -22.01 -3.42
CA GLU A 71 -34.19 -22.04 -4.78
C GLU A 71 -33.31 -23.28 -4.99
N ILE A 72 -32.46 -23.59 -4.01
CA ILE A 72 -31.58 -24.76 -4.03
C ILE A 72 -32.41 -26.06 -3.98
N ASP A 73 -33.45 -26.13 -3.17
CA ASP A 73 -34.31 -27.32 -3.08
C ASP A 73 -35.13 -27.54 -4.36
N GLY A 74 -35.54 -26.47 -5.05
CA GLY A 74 -36.17 -26.56 -6.38
C GLY A 74 -35.23 -27.16 -7.45
N ILE A 75 -33.94 -26.78 -7.43
CA ILE A 75 -32.92 -27.30 -8.35
C ILE A 75 -32.55 -28.75 -7.99
N LEU A 76 -32.45 -29.06 -6.69
CA LEU A 76 -32.10 -30.40 -6.20
C LEU A 76 -33.25 -31.41 -6.31
N ALA A 77 -34.51 -30.97 -6.26
CA ALA A 77 -35.68 -31.83 -6.40
C ALA A 77 -35.77 -32.48 -7.80
N GLY A 78 -35.21 -31.85 -8.83
CA GLY A 78 -35.15 -32.36 -10.20
C GLY A 78 -33.97 -33.30 -10.48
N LEU A 79 -32.97 -33.36 -9.60
CA LEU A 79 -31.78 -34.19 -9.79
C LEU A 79 -32.03 -35.63 -9.27
N PRO A 80 -31.69 -36.67 -10.06
CA PRO A 80 -31.74 -38.03 -9.54
C PRO A 80 -30.74 -38.15 -8.39
N ARG A 81 -31.23 -38.56 -7.20
CA ARG A 81 -30.42 -38.88 -6.01
C ARG A 81 -29.67 -40.19 -6.22
N ASN A 82 -28.77 -40.18 -7.19
CA ASN A 82 -27.89 -41.30 -7.48
C ASN A 82 -26.69 -41.15 -6.56
N HIS A 83 -26.75 -41.75 -5.37
CA HIS A 83 -25.60 -41.76 -4.47
C HIS A 83 -24.48 -42.59 -5.13
N PRO A 84 -23.37 -41.98 -5.58
CA PRO A 84 -22.29 -42.71 -6.25
C PRO A 84 -21.51 -43.60 -5.28
N PHE A 85 -21.78 -43.47 -3.98
CA PHE A 85 -21.17 -44.28 -2.94
C PHE A 85 -21.92 -45.59 -2.82
N THR A 86 -21.40 -46.61 -3.51
CA THR A 86 -21.71 -47.99 -3.18
C THR A 86 -21.30 -48.25 -1.73
N PRO A 87 -22.16 -48.85 -0.88
CA PRO A 87 -21.76 -49.26 0.45
C PRO A 87 -20.52 -50.15 0.36
N ALA A 88 -19.58 -49.97 1.28
CA ALA A 88 -18.36 -50.76 1.30
C ALA A 88 -18.71 -52.26 1.34
N PRO A 89 -17.98 -53.11 0.59
CA PRO A 89 -18.19 -54.55 0.66
C PRO A 89 -18.13 -55.06 2.11
N PRO A 90 -18.92 -56.10 2.46
CA PRO A 90 -18.81 -56.71 3.77
C PRO A 90 -17.36 -57.15 4.01
N ALA A 91 -16.84 -56.84 5.20
CA ALA A 91 -15.45 -57.10 5.62
C ALA A 91 -14.34 -56.23 4.98
N TYR A 92 -14.65 -55.13 4.29
CA TYR A 92 -13.64 -54.17 3.80
C TYR A 92 -12.74 -53.69 4.95
N PHE A 93 -13.34 -53.19 6.03
CA PHE A 93 -12.59 -52.65 7.18
C PHE A 93 -11.93 -53.75 8.04
N GLU A 94 -12.47 -54.97 8.05
CA GLU A 94 -11.88 -56.10 8.77
C GLU A 94 -10.57 -56.58 8.11
N THR A 95 -10.52 -56.57 6.78
CA THR A 95 -9.35 -57.00 6.00
C THR A 95 -8.37 -55.88 5.69
N LEU A 96 -8.77 -54.62 5.87
CA LEU A 96 -7.92 -53.45 5.59
C LEU A 96 -6.66 -53.45 6.47
N GLY A 97 -6.79 -53.71 7.77
CA GLY A 97 -5.66 -53.69 8.70
C GLY A 97 -4.60 -54.75 8.37
N SER A 98 -5.02 -55.97 8.05
CA SER A 98 -4.10 -57.05 7.67
C SER A 98 -3.47 -56.83 6.29
N GLN A 99 -4.22 -56.25 5.33
CA GLN A 99 -3.68 -55.89 4.01
C GLN A 99 -2.64 -54.78 4.11
N VAL A 100 -2.87 -53.74 4.92
CA VAL A 100 -1.91 -52.66 5.13
C VAL A 100 -0.64 -53.20 5.81
N MET A 101 -0.77 -54.00 6.86
CA MET A 101 0.37 -54.59 7.55
C MET A 101 1.18 -55.54 6.64
N GLY A 102 0.50 -56.32 5.80
CA GLY A 102 1.16 -57.19 4.82
C GLY A 102 1.93 -56.40 3.75
N ARG A 103 1.42 -55.25 3.31
CA ARG A 103 2.13 -54.38 2.35
C ARG A 103 3.36 -53.73 2.96
N ILE A 104 3.27 -53.28 4.22
CA ILE A 104 4.41 -52.68 4.93
C ILE A 104 5.54 -53.71 5.08
N GLN A 105 5.22 -54.94 5.49
CA GLN A 105 6.21 -56.02 5.62
C GLN A 105 6.81 -56.44 4.27
N GLN A 106 6.00 -56.42 3.20
CA GLN A 106 6.46 -56.71 1.85
C GLN A 106 7.38 -55.61 1.27
N GLU A 107 7.23 -54.36 1.71
CA GLU A 107 8.10 -53.24 1.35
C GLU A 107 9.44 -53.24 2.12
N GLU A 108 9.47 -53.78 3.34
CA GLU A 108 10.70 -53.90 4.14
C GLU A 108 11.71 -54.91 3.55
N GLU A 109 11.27 -55.95 2.84
CA GLU A 109 12.18 -56.92 2.19
C GLU A 109 12.66 -56.47 0.79
N GLY A 110 12.14 -55.36 0.24
CA GLY A 110 12.36 -54.92 -1.14
C GLY A 110 12.89 -53.51 -1.35
N ALA A 111 13.11 -52.72 -0.27
CA ALA A 111 13.57 -51.34 -0.37
C ALA A 111 15.08 -51.23 -0.64
N GLY A 112 15.51 -51.72 -1.81
CA GLY A 112 16.82 -51.38 -2.37
C GLY A 112 16.87 -49.88 -2.63
N VAL A 113 17.71 -49.17 -1.87
CA VAL A 113 18.01 -47.75 -2.08
C VAL A 113 18.53 -47.57 -3.51
N VAL A 114 17.67 -47.10 -4.41
CA VAL A 114 18.12 -46.63 -5.72
C VAL A 114 18.77 -45.28 -5.49
N PRO A 115 20.07 -45.10 -5.77
CA PRO A 115 20.69 -43.79 -5.65
C PRO A 115 20.01 -42.86 -6.66
N MET A 116 19.24 -41.92 -6.13
CA MET A 116 18.56 -40.89 -6.91
C MET A 116 19.63 -40.01 -7.54
N LYS A 117 19.89 -40.19 -8.84
CA LYS A 117 20.82 -39.34 -9.58
C LYS A 117 20.25 -37.93 -9.59
N GLN A 118 20.88 -37.02 -8.85
CA GLN A 118 20.51 -35.61 -8.85
C GLN A 118 20.61 -35.07 -10.30
N PRO A 119 19.55 -34.43 -10.83
CA PRO A 119 19.59 -33.87 -12.18
C PRO A 119 20.68 -32.80 -12.21
N HIS A 120 21.71 -33.04 -13.02
CA HIS A 120 22.84 -32.13 -13.04
C HIS A 120 22.40 -30.73 -13.46
N ARG A 121 22.94 -29.74 -12.76
CA ARG A 121 22.69 -28.31 -12.80
C ARG A 121 23.09 -27.67 -14.15
N THR A 122 22.61 -28.20 -15.28
CA THR A 122 22.89 -27.72 -16.65
C THR A 122 22.45 -26.30 -16.86
N TRP A 123 21.41 -25.87 -16.17
CA TRP A 123 20.79 -24.56 -16.37
C TRP A 123 21.71 -23.43 -15.90
N VAL A 124 22.65 -23.70 -14.99
CA VAL A 124 23.64 -22.69 -14.59
C VAL A 124 24.62 -22.35 -15.70
N LYS A 125 24.94 -23.30 -16.60
CA LYS A 125 25.80 -23.00 -17.76
C LYS A 125 25.14 -21.99 -18.71
N TRP A 126 23.81 -22.07 -18.86
CA TRP A 126 23.03 -21.12 -19.65
C TRP A 126 22.86 -19.77 -18.94
N ALA A 127 22.68 -19.78 -17.62
CA ALA A 127 22.59 -18.55 -16.82
C ALA A 127 23.88 -17.73 -16.90
N VAL A 128 25.06 -18.38 -16.81
CA VAL A 128 26.36 -17.69 -16.93
C VAL A 128 26.53 -17.04 -18.31
N ALA A 129 26.14 -17.74 -19.38
CA ALA A 129 26.22 -17.18 -20.75
C ALA A 129 25.28 -15.98 -20.95
N ALA A 130 24.08 -16.01 -20.38
CA ALA A 130 23.14 -14.90 -20.45
C ALA A 130 23.66 -13.67 -19.66
N CYS A 131 24.24 -13.89 -18.47
CA CYS A 131 24.82 -12.81 -17.67
C CYS A 131 25.98 -12.13 -18.39
N THR A 132 26.89 -12.89 -19.01
CA THR A 132 28.03 -12.29 -19.73
C THR A 132 27.58 -11.52 -20.97
N ALA A 133 26.60 -12.03 -21.72
CA ALA A 133 26.00 -11.31 -22.84
C ALA A 133 25.29 -10.02 -22.41
N GLY A 134 24.54 -10.06 -21.30
CA GLY A 134 23.85 -8.91 -20.73
C GLY A 134 24.83 -7.82 -20.27
N ILE A 135 25.91 -8.18 -19.60
CA ILE A 135 26.93 -7.22 -19.14
C ILE A 135 27.61 -6.54 -20.34
N LEU A 136 27.97 -7.30 -21.38
CA LEU A 136 28.60 -6.74 -22.58
C LEU A 136 27.64 -5.82 -23.36
N ALA A 137 26.37 -6.21 -23.49
CA ALA A 137 25.35 -5.39 -24.13
C ALA A 137 25.11 -4.09 -23.35
N THR A 138 24.97 -4.18 -22.03
CA THR A 138 24.72 -3.02 -21.16
C THR A 138 25.91 -2.06 -21.15
N ALA A 139 27.14 -2.57 -21.10
CA ALA A 139 28.34 -1.75 -21.21
C ALA A 139 28.46 -1.05 -22.58
N GLY A 140 28.08 -1.73 -23.66
CA GLY A 140 28.02 -1.16 -25.00
C GLY A 140 27.00 -0.02 -25.11
N ILE A 141 25.80 -0.22 -24.58
CA ILE A 141 24.73 0.80 -24.56
C ILE A 141 25.16 2.01 -23.74
N LEU A 142 25.73 1.81 -22.54
CA LEU A 142 26.19 2.93 -21.69
C LEU A 142 27.34 3.72 -22.32
N ARG A 143 28.27 3.05 -23.01
CA ARG A 143 29.35 3.72 -23.77
C ARG A 143 28.81 4.51 -24.97
N TYR A 144 27.77 4.00 -25.63
CA TYR A 144 27.11 4.67 -26.75
C TYR A 144 26.25 5.85 -26.28
N SER A 145 25.51 5.70 -25.17
CA SER A 145 24.68 6.76 -24.59
C SER A 145 25.50 7.84 -23.88
N ALA A 146 26.68 7.52 -23.36
CA ALA A 146 27.60 8.50 -22.76
C ALA A 146 28.22 9.46 -23.78
N GLY A 147 28.15 9.14 -25.09
CA GLY A 147 28.47 10.08 -26.17
C GLY A 147 27.29 10.93 -26.63
N SER A 148 26.11 10.76 -26.02
CA SER A 148 24.91 11.53 -26.33
C SER A 148 24.70 12.59 -25.25
N ASP A 149 25.25 13.79 -25.46
CA ASP A 149 24.96 14.98 -24.64
C ASP A 149 23.47 15.35 -24.76
N ASN A 150 22.63 14.71 -23.96
CA ASN A 150 21.20 15.02 -23.84
C ASN A 150 20.97 16.23 -22.91
N ALA A 151 21.76 17.30 -23.05
CA ALA A 151 21.51 18.58 -22.38
C ALA A 151 20.46 19.44 -23.13
N GLY A 152 20.12 19.05 -24.37
CA GLY A 152 19.22 19.79 -25.26
C GLY A 152 17.75 19.95 -24.81
N PRO A 153 17.14 19.02 -24.04
CA PRO A 153 15.76 19.19 -23.58
C PRO A 153 15.62 20.12 -22.37
N LEU A 154 16.62 20.14 -21.49
CA LEU A 154 16.61 20.95 -20.25
C LEU A 154 17.01 22.40 -20.51
N ALA A 155 17.85 22.66 -21.51
CA ALA A 155 18.23 24.01 -21.93
C ALA A 155 17.13 24.78 -22.68
N LYS A 156 15.99 24.13 -22.96
CA LYS A 156 14.85 24.74 -23.66
C LYS A 156 13.73 25.21 -22.74
N VAL A 157 13.76 24.83 -21.46
CA VAL A 157 12.79 25.34 -20.49
C VAL A 157 13.20 26.76 -20.13
N SER A 158 12.31 27.71 -20.37
CA SER A 158 12.53 29.12 -20.04
C SER A 158 12.52 29.30 -18.53
N ASP A 159 13.38 30.18 -18.00
CA ASP A 159 13.37 30.56 -16.59
C ASP A 159 11.98 31.04 -16.14
N GLN A 160 11.22 31.65 -17.06
CA GLN A 160 9.85 32.08 -16.81
C GLN A 160 8.89 30.90 -16.63
N GLU A 161 9.07 29.84 -17.41
CA GLU A 161 8.25 28.62 -17.35
C GLU A 161 8.55 27.82 -16.07
N LEU A 162 9.82 27.87 -15.62
CA LEU A 162 10.25 27.37 -14.33
C LEU A 162 9.61 28.13 -13.17
N VAL A 163 9.55 29.46 -13.25
CA VAL A 163 8.90 30.31 -12.23
C VAL A 163 7.40 30.05 -12.19
N ASP A 164 6.74 30.01 -13.34
CA ASP A 164 5.29 29.77 -13.43
C ASP A 164 4.94 28.35 -12.94
N TYR A 165 5.77 27.36 -13.23
CA TYR A 165 5.61 26.00 -12.70
C TYR A 165 5.78 25.97 -11.18
N LEU A 166 6.85 26.57 -10.65
CA LEU A 166 7.08 26.63 -9.20
C LEU A 166 5.99 27.42 -8.47
N GLN A 167 5.42 28.46 -9.07
CA GLN A 167 4.32 29.22 -8.47
C GLN A 167 2.99 28.46 -8.52
N SER A 168 2.74 27.69 -9.57
CA SER A 168 1.49 26.91 -9.72
C SER A 168 1.50 25.57 -8.99
N HIS A 169 2.69 25.02 -8.71
CA HIS A 169 2.87 23.70 -8.12
C HIS A 169 3.50 23.71 -6.71
N ASN A 170 3.74 24.86 -6.09
CA ASN A 170 3.97 24.92 -4.64
C ASN A 170 2.63 25.17 -3.95
N ASP A 171 2.23 24.23 -3.10
CA ASP A 171 1.13 24.45 -2.17
C ASP A 171 1.59 25.22 -0.92
N GLU A 172 0.64 25.62 -0.07
CA GLU A 172 0.93 26.41 1.14
C GLU A 172 1.79 25.64 2.16
N PHE A 173 1.84 24.31 2.06
CA PHE A 173 2.67 23.45 2.91
C PHE A 173 4.11 23.31 2.39
N ASP A 174 4.31 23.31 1.08
CA ASP A 174 5.63 23.20 0.46
C ASP A 174 6.49 24.44 0.73
N ASN A 175 5.90 25.63 0.76
CA ASN A 175 6.63 26.85 1.13
C ASN A 175 7.18 26.78 2.57
N ASP A 176 6.39 26.31 3.53
CA ASP A 176 6.83 26.16 4.92
C ASP A 176 7.95 25.12 5.07
N ALA A 177 7.89 24.03 4.29
CA ALA A 177 8.95 23.02 4.25
C ALA A 177 10.25 23.55 3.61
N ILE A 178 10.15 24.38 2.57
CA ILE A 178 11.29 25.05 1.94
C ILE A 178 11.91 26.09 2.89
N TYR A 179 11.10 26.89 3.58
CA TYR A 179 11.62 27.86 4.57
C TYR A 179 12.25 27.18 5.79
N ALA A 180 11.69 26.06 6.26
CA ALA A 180 12.26 25.27 7.35
C ALA A 180 13.61 24.63 6.98
N SER A 181 13.76 24.15 5.74
CA SER A 181 15.01 23.56 5.25
C SER A 181 16.10 24.61 4.94
N VAL A 182 15.71 25.79 4.43
CA VAL A 182 16.63 26.92 4.20
C VAL A 182 17.12 27.53 5.51
N SER A 183 16.26 27.65 6.53
CA SER A 183 16.65 28.18 7.85
C SER A 183 17.63 27.28 8.60
N ASN A 184 17.60 25.97 8.31
CA ASN A 184 18.54 25.00 8.87
C ASN A 184 19.90 24.97 8.15
N THR A 185 20.03 25.66 7.00
CA THR A 185 21.29 25.73 6.25
C THR A 185 21.96 27.07 6.51
N THR A 186 22.59 27.20 7.68
CA THR A 186 23.65 28.19 7.86
C THR A 186 24.83 27.79 6.98
N ALA A 187 25.25 28.73 6.13
CA ALA A 187 26.24 28.59 5.07
C ALA A 187 27.51 27.81 5.47
N THR A 188 27.84 26.79 4.68
CA THR A 188 29.24 26.37 4.43
C THR A 188 29.35 26.02 2.95
N PRO A 189 30.28 26.64 2.19
CA PRO A 189 30.40 26.40 0.76
C PRO A 189 31.16 25.09 0.50
N GLU A 190 30.83 24.47 -0.63
CA GLU A 190 31.54 23.40 -1.36
C GLU A 190 31.04 21.95 -1.18
N GLN A 191 30.69 21.39 -2.34
CA GLN A 191 30.69 19.97 -2.75
C GLN A 191 29.38 19.16 -2.64
N GLN A 192 28.66 19.17 -3.78
CA GLN A 192 28.11 18.00 -4.48
C GLN A 192 27.91 16.69 -3.69
N LYS A 193 26.67 16.16 -3.68
CA LYS A 193 26.26 14.91 -4.39
C LYS A 193 24.98 14.28 -3.77
N THR A 194 23.90 14.22 -4.59
CA THR A 194 22.74 13.29 -4.60
C THR A 194 22.00 12.89 -3.30
N GLN A 195 20.67 13.10 -3.32
CA GLN A 195 19.51 12.25 -2.89
C GLN A 195 19.66 11.16 -1.78
N PRO A 196 18.56 10.86 -1.05
CA PRO A 196 18.61 10.47 0.35
C PRO A 196 19.20 9.07 0.53
N GLY A 197 20.41 9.02 1.07
CA GLY A 197 20.92 7.81 1.68
C GLY A 197 20.11 7.51 2.93
N VAL A 198 19.61 6.28 3.04
CA VAL A 198 19.29 5.69 4.34
C VAL A 198 20.52 5.91 5.23
N GLN A 199 20.39 6.74 6.27
CA GLN A 199 21.41 6.91 7.30
C GLN A 199 21.60 5.55 7.98
N LEU A 200 22.62 4.82 7.53
CA LEU A 200 23.16 3.60 8.14
C LEU A 200 24.38 3.95 9.03
N ASP A 201 24.42 5.17 9.56
CA ASP A 201 25.55 5.65 10.38
C ASP A 201 25.58 5.05 11.79
N ASP A 202 24.56 4.26 12.18
CA ASP A 202 24.44 3.76 13.57
C ASP A 202 24.21 2.24 13.66
N VAL A 203 24.63 1.47 12.66
CA VAL A 203 24.77 0.01 12.82
C VAL A 203 26.24 -0.29 13.11
N SER A 204 26.57 -0.48 14.39
CA SER A 204 27.89 -0.92 14.79
C SER A 204 28.20 -2.28 14.16
N THR A 205 29.43 -2.48 13.71
CA THR A 205 29.90 -3.77 13.19
C THR A 205 29.78 -4.89 14.22
N ASP A 206 29.67 -4.55 15.50
CA ASP A 206 29.45 -5.50 16.59
C ASP A 206 28.04 -6.11 16.55
N ASP A 207 27.01 -5.33 16.21
CA ASP A 207 25.62 -5.80 16.12
C ASP A 207 25.43 -6.78 14.94
N LEU A 208 26.14 -6.54 13.83
CA LEU A 208 26.14 -7.43 12.67
C LEU A 208 26.79 -8.78 13.00
N ASN A 209 27.86 -8.78 13.79
CA ASN A 209 28.52 -10.01 14.22
C ASN A 209 27.64 -10.80 15.20
N GLN A 210 26.94 -10.11 16.10
CA GLN A 210 26.00 -10.74 17.03
C GLN A 210 24.82 -11.40 16.30
N TYR A 211 24.33 -10.80 15.22
CA TYR A 211 23.29 -11.40 14.37
C TYR A 211 23.78 -12.66 13.63
N ILE A 212 25.02 -12.64 13.11
CA ILE A 212 25.62 -13.80 12.44
C ILE A 212 25.88 -14.95 13.43
N GLU A 213 26.23 -14.62 14.67
CA GLU A 213 26.52 -15.63 15.70
C GLU A 213 25.23 -16.24 16.28
N THR A 214 24.19 -15.44 16.50
CA THR A 214 22.87 -15.91 16.96
C THR A 214 22.13 -16.75 15.92
N THR A 215 22.32 -16.45 14.62
CA THR A 215 21.71 -17.24 13.55
C THR A 215 22.42 -18.58 13.31
N ASN A 216 23.73 -18.68 13.55
CA ASN A 216 24.47 -19.94 13.42
C ASN A 216 24.40 -20.86 14.66
N THR A 217 24.05 -20.34 15.83
CA THR A 217 24.02 -21.12 17.09
C THR A 217 22.66 -21.77 17.40
N ASN A 218 21.62 -21.47 16.62
CA ASN A 218 20.27 -22.02 16.80
C ASN A 218 19.97 -23.31 15.99
N ASP A 219 20.99 -23.93 15.39
CA ASP A 219 20.87 -25.19 14.63
C ASP A 219 21.76 -26.31 15.23
N LEU A 220 21.59 -26.60 16.54
CA LEU A 220 22.04 -27.84 17.20
C LEU A 220 21.07 -28.28 18.30
#